data_AF-A0A977L8Z9-F1
#
_entry.id   AF-A0A977L8Z9-F1
#
_cell.length_a   1.000
_cell.length_b   1.000
_cell.length_c   1.000
_cell.angle_alpha   90.00
_cell.angle_beta   90.00
_cell.angle_gamma   90.00
#
_symmetry.space_group_name_H-M   'P 1'
#
loop_
_entity.id
_entity.type
_entity.pdbx_description
1 polymer ?
#
loop_
_entity_poly.entity_id
_entity_poly.type
_entity_poly.pdbx_seq_one_letter_code
_entity_poly.pdbx_strand_id
1 'polypeptide(L)'
;MVLHNNFSDFVLFLYIHMALADHYLHPVEEEVILGKMSKLFPTEANPKQKFDAELARYKSFDHETAMTIIRDTFKQFSSVDFSQKYKVYTDLYDVINADGKVEESEKIVLEALKEIIDINAEVKN
;
A
#
# COMPACT_ATOMS: atom_id res chain seq x y z
N MET A 1 4.21 7.38 13.96
CA MET A 1 3.85 6.11 14.63
C MET A 1 4.15 4.96 13.69
N VAL A 2 4.76 3.88 14.18
CA VAL A 2 5.05 2.68 13.38
C VAL A 2 4.09 1.57 13.79
N LEU A 3 3.37 1.00 12.82
CA LEU A 3 2.35 -0.03 13.05
C LEU A 3 2.72 -1.41 12.51
N HIS A 4 3.64 -1.49 11.55
CA HIS A 4 3.95 -2.71 10.82
C HIS A 4 5.33 -3.24 11.24
N ASN A 5 5.34 -4.45 11.82
CA ASN A 5 6.59 -5.14 12.15
C ASN A 5 7.13 -5.97 10.98
N ASN A 6 6.32 -6.18 9.95
CA ASN A 6 6.63 -6.94 8.76
C ASN A 6 6.38 -6.08 7.51
N PHE A 7 7.28 -6.16 6.53
CA PHE A 7 7.17 -5.42 5.28
C PHE A 7 5.94 -5.87 4.47
N SER A 8 5.59 -7.17 4.47
CA SER A 8 4.40 -7.63 3.75
C SER A 8 3.10 -7.02 4.28
N ASP A 9 2.98 -6.85 5.61
CA ASP A 9 1.83 -6.19 6.22
C ASP A 9 1.77 -4.70 5.83
N PHE A 10 2.93 -4.06 5.76
CA PHE A 10 3.01 -2.68 5.25
C PHE A 10 2.60 -2.57 3.79
N VAL A 11 3.00 -3.51 2.93
CA VAL A 11 2.58 -3.51 1.52
C VAL A 11 1.06 -3.68 1.39
N LEU A 12 0.44 -4.54 2.20
CA LEU A 12 -1.02 -4.66 2.24
C LEU A 12 -1.69 -3.35 2.67
N PHE A 13 -1.14 -2.66 3.66
CA PHE A 13 -1.63 -1.34 4.07
C PHE A 13 -1.57 -0.33 2.92
N LEU A 14 -0.49 -0.33 2.13
CA LEU A 14 -0.35 0.54 0.95
C LEU A 14 -1.37 0.20 -0.14
N TYR A 15 -1.64 -1.08 -0.39
CA TYR A 15 -2.68 -1.48 -1.34
C TYR A 15 -4.06 -0.95 -0.94
N ILE A 16 -4.41 -1.07 0.34
CA ILE A 16 -5.68 -0.55 0.87
C ILE A 16 -5.72 0.98 0.81
N HIS A 17 -4.61 1.65 1.10
CA HIS A 17 -4.51 3.11 0.99
C HIS A 17 -4.78 3.59 -0.45
N MET A 18 -4.21 2.90 -1.43
CA MET A 18 -4.40 3.23 -2.85
C MET A 18 -5.82 2.95 -3.34
N ALA A 19 -6.37 1.78 -3.04
CA ALA A 19 -7.75 1.42 -3.43
C ALA A 19 -8.83 2.19 -2.65
N LEU A 20 -8.45 3.14 -1.80
CA LEU A 20 -9.36 4.07 -1.12
C LEU A 20 -8.99 5.53 -1.39
N ALA A 21 -8.19 5.78 -2.42
CA ALA A 21 -7.77 7.14 -2.81
C ALA A 21 -8.95 8.03 -3.19
N ASP A 22 -10.01 7.45 -3.77
CA ASP A 22 -11.28 8.10 -4.11
C ASP A 22 -12.37 7.92 -3.03
N HIS A 23 -12.01 7.39 -1.86
CA HIS A 23 -12.89 6.99 -0.74
C HIS A 23 -13.82 5.80 -1.00
N TYR A 24 -13.62 5.05 -2.09
CA TYR A 24 -14.44 3.90 -2.43
C TYR A 24 -13.59 2.71 -2.87
N LEU A 25 -13.79 1.55 -2.25
CA LEU A 25 -13.09 0.32 -2.67
C LEU A 25 -13.87 -0.31 -3.82
N HIS A 26 -13.30 -0.30 -5.02
CA HIS A 26 -13.92 -0.96 -6.17
C HIS A 26 -13.73 -2.49 -6.07
N PRO A 27 -14.76 -3.30 -6.41
CA PRO A 27 -14.66 -4.77 -6.34
C PRO A 27 -13.49 -5.35 -7.16
N VAL A 28 -13.15 -4.72 -8.28
CA VAL A 28 -12.04 -5.16 -9.15
C VAL A 28 -10.67 -4.90 -8.52
N GLU A 29 -10.51 -3.79 -7.79
CA GLU A 29 -9.28 -3.51 -7.04
C GLU A 29 -9.13 -4.50 -5.89
N GLU A 30 -10.24 -4.78 -5.18
CA GLU A 30 -10.27 -5.80 -4.14
C GLU A 30 -9.81 -7.17 -4.67
N GLU A 31 -10.33 -7.61 -5.82
CA GLU A 31 -9.92 -8.86 -6.47
C GLU A 31 -8.41 -8.86 -6.81
N VAL A 32 -7.89 -7.76 -7.34
CA VAL A 32 -6.45 -7.62 -7.64
C VAL A 32 -5.62 -7.69 -6.36
N ILE A 33 -6.05 -7.02 -5.29
CA ILE A 33 -5.37 -7.06 -3.99
C ILE A 33 -5.35 -8.49 -3.44
N LEU A 34 -6.50 -9.16 -3.40
CA LEU A 34 -6.61 -10.55 -2.93
C LEU A 34 -5.74 -11.50 -3.76
N GLY A 35 -5.65 -11.28 -5.08
CA GLY A 35 -4.72 -11.99 -5.96
C GLY A 35 -3.26 -11.78 -5.57
N LYS A 36 -2.86 -10.53 -5.30
CA LYS A 36 -1.49 -10.18 -4.86
C LYS A 36 -1.19 -10.69 -3.44
N MET A 37 -2.20 -10.83 -2.56
CA MET A 37 -2.02 -11.36 -1.20
C MET A 37 -1.49 -12.79 -1.17
N SER A 38 -1.82 -13.63 -2.14
CA SER A 38 -1.28 -14.99 -2.24
C SER A 38 0.25 -15.03 -2.31
N LYS A 39 0.86 -14.01 -2.93
CA LYS A 39 2.32 -13.85 -3.03
C LYS A 39 2.92 -13.18 -1.81
N LEU A 40 2.20 -12.21 -1.21
CA LEU A 40 2.65 -11.50 0.00
C LEU A 40 2.63 -12.39 1.25
N PHE A 41 1.65 -13.28 1.32
CA PHE A 41 1.39 -14.16 2.47
C PHE A 41 1.14 -15.60 1.99
N PRO A 42 2.19 -16.31 1.53
CA PRO A 42 2.03 -17.65 0.94
C PRO A 42 1.52 -18.71 1.93
N THR A 43 1.62 -18.46 3.23
CA THR A 43 1.15 -19.34 4.30
C THR A 43 -0.20 -18.90 4.89
N GLU A 44 -0.79 -17.81 4.40
CA GLU A 44 -2.07 -17.32 4.90
C GLU A 44 -3.20 -18.23 4.41
N ALA A 45 -3.93 -18.81 5.36
CA ALA A 45 -5.02 -19.74 5.05
C ALA A 45 -6.28 -19.00 4.60
N ASN A 46 -6.47 -17.76 5.07
CA ASN A 46 -7.64 -16.96 4.71
C ASN A 46 -7.25 -15.51 4.35
N PRO A 47 -6.80 -15.28 3.09
CA PRO A 47 -6.41 -13.94 2.62
C PRO A 47 -7.51 -12.90 2.77
N LYS A 48 -8.77 -13.28 2.51
CA LYS A 48 -9.92 -12.37 2.62
C LYS A 48 -10.14 -11.90 4.06
N GLN A 49 -10.07 -12.80 5.03
CA GLN A 49 -10.19 -12.41 6.44
C GLN A 49 -9.08 -11.45 6.89
N LYS A 50 -7.84 -11.69 6.43
CA LYS A 50 -6.71 -10.78 6.72
C LYS A 50 -6.90 -9.42 6.05
N PHE A 51 -7.37 -9.40 4.80
CA PHE A 51 -7.73 -8.18 4.09
C PHE A 51 -8.80 -7.38 4.85
N ASP A 52 -9.89 -8.03 5.23
CA ASP A 52 -11.01 -7.37 5.91
C ASP A 52 -10.59 -6.79 7.27
N ALA A 53 -9.74 -7.50 8.02
CA ALA A 53 -9.19 -7.01 9.27
C ALA A 53 -8.31 -5.76 9.07
N GLU A 54 -7.44 -5.79 8.06
CA GLU A 54 -6.57 -4.64 7.77
C GLU A 54 -7.36 -3.46 7.19
N LEU A 55 -8.39 -3.73 6.37
CA LEU A 55 -9.30 -2.71 5.84
C LEU A 55 -10.07 -2.01 6.96
N ALA A 56 -10.61 -2.78 7.91
CA ALA A 56 -11.31 -2.23 9.06
C ALA A 56 -10.36 -1.38 9.94
N ARG A 57 -9.12 -1.85 10.12
CA ARG A 57 -8.08 -1.11 10.83
C ARG A 57 -7.72 0.18 10.10
N TYR A 58 -7.48 0.13 8.79
CA TYR A 58 -7.18 1.29 7.97
C TYR A 58 -8.27 2.36 8.07
N LYS A 59 -9.54 1.96 7.94
CA LYS A 59 -10.70 2.86 8.05
C LYS A 59 -10.87 3.50 9.43
N SER A 60 -10.17 3.02 10.46
CA SER A 60 -10.15 3.66 11.78
C SER A 60 -9.19 4.86 11.86
N PHE A 61 -8.34 5.05 10.86
CA PHE A 61 -7.41 6.17 10.78
C PHE A 61 -7.99 7.31 9.93
N ASP A 62 -7.72 8.54 10.33
CA ASP A 62 -7.86 9.68 9.42
C ASP A 62 -6.72 9.73 8.40
N HIS A 63 -6.88 10.56 7.37
CA HIS A 63 -5.91 10.70 6.29
C HIS A 63 -4.51 11.11 6.80
N GLU A 64 -4.44 12.06 7.74
CA GLU A 64 -3.17 12.53 8.29
C GLU A 64 -2.42 11.41 9.01
N THR A 65 -3.13 10.63 9.84
CA THR A 65 -2.59 9.48 10.57
C THR A 65 -2.11 8.41 9.61
N ALA A 66 -2.88 8.08 8.57
CA ALA A 66 -2.47 7.12 7.54
C ALA A 66 -1.18 7.57 6.84
N MET A 67 -1.08 8.85 6.45
CA MET A 67 0.12 9.40 5.82
C MET A 67 1.33 9.40 6.76
N THR A 68 1.14 9.69 8.05
CA THR A 68 2.21 9.58 9.05
C THR A 68 2.69 8.15 9.22
N ILE A 69 1.78 7.16 9.29
CA ILE A 69 2.13 5.74 9.37
C ILE A 69 2.96 5.34 8.16
N ILE A 70 2.54 5.71 6.94
CA ILE A 70 3.24 5.38 5.71
C ILE A 70 4.67 5.92 5.73
N ARG A 71 4.84 7.22 6.03
CA ARG A 71 6.16 7.86 6.08
C ARG A 71 7.08 7.21 7.11
N ASP A 72 6.57 6.96 8.31
CA ASP A 72 7.37 6.39 9.40
C ASP A 72 7.71 4.92 9.16
N THR A 73 6.79 4.14 8.60
CA THR A 73 7.04 2.75 8.24
C THR A 73 8.03 2.62 7.07
N PHE A 74 7.99 3.50 6.07
CA PHE A 74 9.04 3.52 5.03
C PHE A 74 10.44 3.81 5.60
N LYS A 75 10.54 4.73 6.58
CA LYS A 75 11.81 5.02 7.27
C LYS A 75 12.32 3.83 8.07
N GLN A 76 11.44 3.12 8.77
CA GLN A 76 11.78 1.89 9.50
C GLN A 76 12.31 0.83 8.54
N PHE A 77 11.67 0.64 7.39
CA PHE A 77 12.12 -0.25 6.32
C PHE A 77 13.10 0.43 5.36
N SER A 78 13.89 1.40 5.86
CA SER A 78 14.91 2.06 5.05
C SER A 78 15.85 1.03 4.43
N SER A 79 16.26 -0.01 5.18
CA SER A 79 17.12 -1.12 4.76
C SER A 79 16.59 -1.95 3.58
N VAL A 80 15.28 -1.93 3.30
CA VAL A 80 14.69 -2.61 2.13
C VAL A 80 15.28 -2.03 0.85
N ASP A 81 15.62 -2.92 -0.08
CA ASP A 81 16.24 -2.53 -1.35
C ASP A 81 15.29 -1.67 -2.20
N PHE A 82 15.87 -0.74 -2.95
CA PHE A 82 15.13 0.15 -3.84
C PHE A 82 14.31 -0.64 -4.86
N SER A 83 14.86 -1.74 -5.40
CA SER A 83 14.14 -2.61 -6.34
C SER A 83 12.84 -3.18 -5.76
N GLN A 84 12.83 -3.51 -4.47
CA GLN A 84 11.64 -3.99 -3.77
C GLN A 84 10.63 -2.87 -3.54
N LYS A 85 11.09 -1.67 -3.17
CA LYS A 85 10.20 -0.50 -3.02
C LYS A 85 9.58 -0.06 -4.35
N TYR A 86 10.36 -0.10 -5.43
CA TYR A 86 9.87 0.22 -6.77
C TYR A 86 8.89 -0.83 -7.28
N LYS A 87 9.09 -2.11 -6.95
CA LYS A 87 8.09 -3.15 -7.23
C LYS A 87 6.78 -2.86 -6.52
N VAL A 88 6.81 -2.42 -5.25
CA VAL A 88 5.59 -1.99 -4.54
C VAL A 88 4.91 -0.87 -5.30
N TYR A 89 5.65 0.13 -5.79
CA TYR A 89 5.08 1.18 -6.63
C TYR A 89 4.37 0.65 -7.90
N THR A 90 4.99 -0.29 -8.62
CA THR A 90 4.34 -0.96 -9.76
C THR A 90 3.09 -1.73 -9.33
N ASP A 91 3.15 -2.45 -8.21
CA ASP A 91 2.01 -3.20 -7.70
C ASP A 91 0.85 -2.28 -7.30
N LEU A 92 1.12 -1.08 -6.78
CA LEU A 92 0.12 -0.05 -6.46
C LEU A 92 -0.57 0.48 -7.71
N TYR A 93 0.18 0.72 -8.79
CA TYR A 93 -0.41 1.13 -10.08
C TYR A 93 -1.33 0.03 -10.64
N ASP A 94 -0.92 -1.24 -10.56
CA ASP A 94 -1.75 -2.36 -11.01
C ASP A 94 -3.09 -2.45 -10.25
N VAL A 95 -3.10 -2.08 -8.97
CA VAL A 95 -4.32 -2.08 -8.14
C VAL A 95 -5.32 -1.07 -8.65
N ILE A 96 -4.93 0.20 -8.75
CA ILE A 96 -5.84 1.28 -9.17
C ILE A 96 -6.23 1.19 -10.65
N ASN A 97 -5.33 0.66 -11.50
CA ASN A 97 -5.61 0.47 -12.92
C ASN A 97 -6.36 -0.85 -13.22
N ALA A 98 -6.97 -1.49 -12.23
CA ALA A 98 -7.62 -2.79 -12.38
C ALA A 98 -8.76 -2.79 -13.43
N ASP A 99 -9.48 -1.67 -13.57
CA ASP A 99 -10.56 -1.49 -14.55
C ASP A 99 -10.07 -0.89 -15.89
N GLY A 100 -8.76 -0.63 -16.01
CA GLY A 100 -8.13 0.01 -17.16
C GLY A 100 -8.23 1.53 -17.18
N LYS A 101 -8.66 2.16 -16.09
CA LYS A 101 -8.68 3.60 -15.89
C LYS A 101 -7.96 3.94 -14.60
N VAL A 102 -7.43 5.16 -14.55
CA VAL A 102 -6.84 5.73 -13.34
C VAL A 102 -7.36 7.14 -13.18
N GLU A 103 -8.10 7.35 -12.10
CA GLU A 103 -8.71 8.63 -11.74
C GLU A 103 -7.65 9.62 -11.23
N GLU A 104 -7.96 10.91 -11.28
CA GLU A 104 -6.99 11.95 -10.89
C GLU A 104 -6.63 11.88 -9.41
N SER A 105 -7.58 11.52 -8.54
CA SER A 105 -7.33 11.29 -7.12
C SER A 105 -6.31 10.19 -6.88
N GLU A 106 -6.38 9.10 -7.63
CA GLU A 106 -5.46 7.96 -7.51
C GLU A 106 -4.06 8.33 -8.00
N LYS A 107 -3.96 9.12 -9.08
CA LYS A 107 -2.66 9.64 -9.56
C LYS A 107 -1.99 10.52 -8.50
N ILE A 108 -2.75 11.42 -7.87
CA ILE A 108 -2.22 12.31 -6.82
C ILE A 108 -1.66 11.47 -5.66
N VAL A 109 -2.40 10.46 -5.21
CA VAL A 109 -1.94 9.57 -4.13
C VAL A 109 -0.71 8.76 -4.55
N LEU A 110 -0.71 8.22 -5.77
CA LEU A 110 0.41 7.45 -6.31
C LEU A 110 1.70 8.28 -6.38
N GLU A 111 1.63 9.52 -6.90
CA GLU A 111 2.77 10.44 -6.94
C GLU A 111 3.24 10.82 -5.54
N ALA A 112 2.33 11.07 -4.59
CA ALA A 112 2.71 11.35 -3.20
C ALA A 112 3.46 10.18 -2.54
N LEU A 113 3.09 8.93 -2.87
CA LEU A 113 3.82 7.75 -2.41
C LEU A 113 5.20 7.63 -3.07
N LYS A 114 5.32 7.97 -4.35
CA LYS A 114 6.60 7.98 -5.07
C LYS A 114 7.58 8.96 -4.45
N GLU A 115 7.13 10.18 -4.16
CA GLU A 115 7.96 11.18 -3.47
C GLU A 115 8.47 10.66 -2.11
N ILE A 116 7.62 9.97 -1.34
CA ILE A 116 8.02 9.35 -0.08
C ILE A 116 9.08 8.26 -0.29
N ILE A 117 8.95 7.43 -1.33
CA ILE A 117 9.93 6.40 -1.67
C ILE A 117 11.26 7.04 -2.07
N ASP A 118 11.22 8.04 -2.93
CA ASP A 118 12.41 8.72 -3.49
C ASP A 118 13.19 9.46 -2.40
N ILE A 119 12.51 10.22 -1.52
CA ILE A 119 13.14 10.88 -0.36
C ILE A 119 13.88 9.86 0.52
N ASN A 120 13.27 8.70 0.78
CA ASN A 120 13.91 7.66 1.59
C ASN A 120 15.06 6.93 0.87
N ALA A 121 15.15 7.02 -0.46
CA ALA A 121 16.27 6.51 -1.24
C ALA A 121 17.45 7.48 -1.22
N GLU A 122 17.21 8.78 -1.30
CA GLU A 122 18.24 9.83 -1.26
C GLU A 122 18.93 9.93 0.11
N VAL A 123 18.21 9.75 1.22
CA VAL A 123 18.75 9.79 2.58
C VAL A 123 19.83 8.71 2.85
N LYS A 124 19.94 7.69 1.99
CA LYS A 124 20.94 6.63 2.10
C LYS A 124 22.25 6.90 1.34
N ASN A 125 22.32 7.95 0.53
CA ASN A 125 23.53 8.35 -0.21
C ASN A 125 24.27 9.48 0.51
#